data_AF-A0A1Y1YPB8-F1
#
_entry.id   AF-A0A1Y1YPB8-F1
#
_cell.length_a   1.000
_cell.length_b   1.000
_cell.length_c   1.000
_cell.angle_alpha   90.00
_cell.angle_beta   90.00
_cell.angle_gamma   90.00
#
_symmetry.space_group_name_H-M   'P 1'
#
loop_
_entity.id
_entity.type
_entity.pdbx_description
1 polymer ?
#
loop_
_entity_poly.entity_id
_entity_poly.type
_entity_poly.pdbx_seq_one_letter_code
_entity_poly.pdbx_strand_id
1 'polypeptide(L)' 'SGRTWAAWPGMIVAWLIMAMSLELLDFPPWGGMLDAHSLWHLGTVGPTIWWYNFLVKDAQEDMAGTRLKA' A
#
# COMPACT_ATOMS: atom_id res chain seq x y z
N SER A 1 -17.19 -9.90 -13.87
CA SER A 1 -15.75 -9.77 -13.56
C SER A 1 -15.63 -9.45 -12.10
N GLY A 2 -14.94 -10.27 -11.29
CA GLY A 2 -14.90 -10.12 -9.82
C GLY A 2 -14.38 -8.74 -9.40
N ARG A 3 -14.72 -8.28 -8.20
CA ARG A 3 -14.19 -7.04 -7.61
C ARG A 3 -12.67 -7.15 -7.45
N THR A 4 -11.92 -6.88 -8.50
CA THR A 4 -10.44 -6.90 -8.52
C THR A 4 -9.86 -5.89 -7.54
N TRP A 5 -10.63 -4.86 -7.18
CA TRP A 5 -10.28 -3.89 -6.15
C TRP A 5 -10.28 -4.47 -4.72
N ALA A 6 -11.01 -5.56 -4.46
CA ALA A 6 -11.04 -6.20 -3.15
C ALA A 6 -9.69 -6.87 -2.80
N ALA A 7 -8.81 -7.09 -3.78
CA ALA A 7 -7.46 -7.58 -3.56
C ALA A 7 -6.47 -6.46 -3.16
N TRP A 8 -6.84 -5.18 -3.30
CA TRP A 8 -5.95 -4.05 -3.03
C TRP A 8 -5.41 -4.03 -1.59
N PRO A 9 -6.21 -4.30 -0.54
CA PRO A 9 -5.70 -4.38 0.84
C PRO A 9 -4.60 -5.44 1.00
N GLY A 10 -4.79 -6.63 0.41
CA GLY A 10 -3.81 -7.71 0.48
C GLY A 10 -2.49 -7.34 -0.21
N MET A 11 -2.55 -6.66 -1.36
CA MET A 11 -1.35 -6.18 -2.06
C MET A 11 -0.63 -5.06 -1.30
N ILE A 12 -1.38 -4.16 -0.64
CA ILE A 12 -0.82 -3.12 0.22
C ILE A 12 -0.07 -3.75 1.40
N VAL A 13 -0.65 -4.76 2.04
CA VAL A 13 0.01 -5.50 3.15
C VAL A 13 1.27 -6.21 2.66
N ALA A 14 1.22 -6.90 1.51
CA ALA A 14 2.40 -7.55 0.94
C ALA A 14 3.53 -6.54 0.65
N TRP A 15 3.19 -5.36 0.13
CA TRP A 15 4.15 -4.28 -0.09
C TRP A 15 4.76 -3.79 1.23
N LEU A 16 3.94 -3.57 2.26
CA LEU A 16 4.43 -3.13 3.58
C LEU A 16 5.40 -4.15 4.19
N ILE A 17 5.12 -5.45 4.05
CA ILE A 17 6.03 -6.50 4.52
C ILE A 17 7.38 -6.42 3.78
N MET A 18 7.36 -6.21 2.46
CA MET A 18 8.61 -6.02 1.69
C MET A 18 9.37 -4.76 2.13
N ALA A 19 8.67 -3.63 2.30
CA ALA A 19 9.29 -2.39 2.76
C ALA A 19 9.91 -2.54 4.14
N MET A 20 9.20 -3.17 5.11
CA MET A 20 9.73 -3.44 6.44
C MET A 20 10.90 -4.43 6.45
N SER A 21 10.95 -5.36 5.50
CA SER A 21 12.09 -6.27 5.36
C SER A 21 13.38 -5.54 5.02
N LEU A 22 13.31 -4.36 4.39
CA LEU A 22 14.49 -3.53 4.12
C LEU A 22 15.12 -3.02 5.41
N GLU A 23 14.31 -2.63 6.41
CA GLU A 23 14.82 -2.23 7.73
C GLU A 23 15.40 -3.43 8.49
N LEU A 24 14.79 -4.61 8.37
CA LEU A 24 15.17 -5.79 9.16
C LEU A 24 16.43 -6.52 8.64
N LEU A 25 16.62 -6.55 7.32
CA LEU A 25 17.74 -7.24 6.66
C LEU A 25 18.99 -6.37 6.51
N ASP A 26 18.95 -5.15 7.04
CA ASP A 26 19.96 -4.09 7.09
C ASP A 26 21.25 -4.37 6.28
N PHE A 27 21.40 -3.67 5.15
CA PHE A 27 22.56 -3.80 4.27
C PHE A 27 23.39 -2.53 4.26
N PRO A 28 24.73 -2.64 4.14
CA PRO A 28 25.61 -1.47 4.07
C PRO A 28 25.26 -0.59 2.87
N PRO A 29 25.38 0.74 2.99
CA PRO A 29 24.96 1.69 1.97
C PRO A 29 25.63 1.38 0.62
N TRP A 30 24.82 1.11 -0.40
CA TRP A 30 25.33 0.89 -1.74
C TRP A 30 25.78 2.23 -2.34
N GLY A 31 27.06 2.31 -2.73
CA GLY A 31 27.66 3.53 -3.27
C GLY A 31 27.72 4.70 -2.28
N GLY A 32 27.54 4.47 -0.98
CA GLY A 32 27.55 5.50 0.05
C GLY A 32 26.31 6.41 0.08
N MET A 33 25.27 6.09 -0.72
CA MET A 33 24.07 6.93 -0.87
C MET A 33 22.75 6.19 -0.64
N LEU A 34 22.67 4.90 -0.96
CA LEU A 34 21.44 4.10 -0.83
C LEU A 34 21.60 3.10 0.31
N ASP A 35 20.98 3.37 1.46
CA ASP A 35 20.91 2.44 2.59
C ASP A 35 19.51 1.81 2.74
N ALA A 36 19.45 0.76 3.54
CA ALA A 36 18.21 0.09 3.93
C ALA A 36 17.15 1.06 4.49
N HIS A 37 17.59 2.04 5.28
CA HIS A 37 16.71 2.93 6.03
C HIS A 37 16.00 3.97 5.13
N SER A 38 16.74 4.62 4.23
CA SER A 38 16.22 5.56 3.24
C SER A 38 15.25 4.89 2.27
N LEU A 39 15.52 3.64 1.88
CA LEU A 39 14.62 2.85 1.04
C LEU A 39 13.37 2.38 1.80
N TRP A 40 13.47 2.13 3.10
CA TRP A 40 12.29 1.91 3.96
C TRP A 40 11.39 3.14 4.01
N HIS A 41 11.96 4.33 4.26
CA HIS A 41 11.20 5.59 4.25
C HIS A 41 10.52 5.82 2.90
N LEU A 42 11.22 5.58 1.79
CA LEU A 42 10.64 5.69 0.45
C LEU A 42 9.53 4.66 0.21
N GLY A 43 9.75 3.42 0.64
CA GLY A 43 8.86 2.28 0.42
C GLY A 43 7.53 2.37 1.18
N THR A 44 7.48 3.09 2.31
CA THR A 44 6.27 3.22 3.14
C THR A 44 5.30 4.31 2.66
N VAL A 45 5.76 5.32 1.91
CA VAL A 45 4.89 6.40 1.39
C VAL A 45 3.88 5.89 0.35
N GLY A 46 4.31 5.00 -0.54
CA GLY A 46 3.45 4.45 -1.61
C GLY A 46 2.19 3.74 -1.10
N PRO A 47 2.30 2.79 -0.15
CA PRO A 47 1.17 2.14 0.51
C PRO A 47 0.14 3.10 1.10
N THR A 48 0.58 4.21 1.69
CA THR A 48 -0.33 5.21 2.29
C THR A 48 -1.23 5.86 1.25
N ILE A 49 -0.65 6.27 0.11
CA ILE A 49 -1.42 6.88 -0.99
C ILE A 49 -2.37 5.83 -1.59
N TRP A 50 -1.92 4.60 -1.76
CA TRP A 50 -2.75 3.52 -2.29
C TRP A 50 -3.93 3.19 -1.36
N TRP A 51 -3.67 3.14 -0.05
CA TRP A 51 -4.70 2.92 0.97
C TRP A 51 -5.77 4.01 0.96
N TYR A 52 -5.37 5.27 0.84
CA TYR A 52 -6.33 6.38 0.71
C TYR A 52 -7.25 6.20 -0.51
N ASN A 53 -6.68 5.86 -1.68
CA ASN A 53 -7.48 5.61 -2.88
C ASN A 53 -8.42 4.40 -2.73
N PHE A 54 -7.99 3.36 -2.02
CA PHE A 54 -8.86 2.24 -1.68
C PHE A 54 -10.06 2.69 -0.84
N LEU A 55 -9.84 3.46 0.23
CA LEU A 55 -10.92 3.96 1.09
C LEU A 55 -11.92 4.83 0.34
N VAL A 56 -11.44 5.72 -0.53
CA VAL A 56 -12.32 6.56 -1.37
C VAL A 56 -13.18 5.70 -2.28
N LYS A 57 -12.57 4.68 -2.92
CA LYS A 57 -13.30 3.78 -3.82
C LYS A 57 -14.33 2.92 -3.07
N ASP A 58 -13.96 2.39 -1.92
CA ASP A 58 -14.84 1.58 -1.06
C ASP A 58 -16.07 2.40 -0.62
N ALA A 59 -15.85 3.64 -0.15
CA ALA A 59 -16.93 4.56 0.21
C ALA A 59 -17.85 4.92 -0.98
N GLN A 60 -17.30 5.11 -2.18
CA GLN A 60 -18.08 5.37 -3.38
C GLN A 60 -18.97 4.18 -3.76
N GLU A 61 -18.45 2.94 -3.67
CA GLU A 61 -19.24 1.74 -3.94
C GLU A 61 -20.34 1.53 -2.88
N ASP A 62 -20.07 1.81 -1.61
CA ASP A 62 -21.07 1.69 -0.54
C ASP A 62 -22.23 2.70 -0.69
N MET A 63 -21.92 3.96 -0.99
CA MET A 63 -22.94 4.98 -1.26
C MET A 63 -23.79 4.64 -2.50
N ALA A 64 -23.16 4.16 -3.58
CA ALA A 64 -23.86 3.76 -4.80
C ALA A 64 -24.78 2.55 -4.53
N GLY A 65 -24.31 1.57 -3.76
CA GLY A 65 -25.11 0.41 -3.34
C GLY A 65 -26.29 0.79 -2.45
N THR A 66 -26.13 1.79 -1.58
CA THR A 66 -27.21 2.31 -0.73
C THR A 66 -28.28 3.02 -1.55
N ARG A 67 -27.88 3.79 -2.57
CA ARG A 67 -28.83 4.47 -3.49
C ARG A 67 -29.67 3.51 -4.35
N LEU A 68 -29.12 2.35 -4.70
CA LEU A 68 -29.84 1.35 -5.52
C LEU A 68 -30.81 0.48 -4.71
N LYS A 69 -30.73 0.53 -3.37
CA LYS A 69 -31.63 -0.19 -2.46
C LYS A 69 -32.82 0.64 -1.96
N ALA A 70 -32.79 1.96 -2.20
CA ALA A 70 -33.87 2.90 -1.87
C ALA A 70 -34.81 3.09 -3.08
#